data_AF-A0A7W1W9F9-F1
#
_entry.id   AF-A0A7W1W9F9-F1
#
_cell.length_a   1.000
_cell.length_b   1.000
_cell.length_c   1.000
_cell.angle_alpha   90.00
_cell.angle_beta   90.00
_cell.angle_gamma   90.00
#
_symmetry.space_group_name_H-M   'P 1'
#
loop_
_entity.id
_entity.type
_entity.pdbx_description
1 polymer ?
#
loop_
_entity_poly.entity_id
_entity_poly.type
_entity_poly.pdbx_seq_one_letter_code
_entity_poly.pdbx_strand_id
1 'polypeptide(L)'
;MKSKTNKIKIVGLLSFAVFCAALNFDVSATAQETKRERVIEKSTPTPKQTPNPKPTVAPTVFPTATPLPTATPTPVPIQTISDLQSRVRLTLARPELRRGSVGVKIVSLDTNKVIFEENAEKYFMPASNMKSYTVAAAMEKLSPDFRFVTSVYAPAMPDANGVIRGDLSIYGRGDVSFSTAFYDGDYYKGLD
;
A
#
# COMPACT_ATOMS: atom_id res chain seq x y z
N MET A 1 8.61 -11.73 49.89
CA MET A 1 9.09 -11.03 48.67
C MET A 1 8.34 -11.58 47.46
N LYS A 2 7.49 -10.77 46.81
CA LYS A 2 6.78 -11.16 45.57
C LYS A 2 7.62 -10.70 44.37
N SER A 3 8.19 -11.65 43.63
CA SER A 3 8.90 -11.41 42.38
C SER A 3 7.90 -10.96 41.31
N LYS A 4 8.08 -9.75 40.76
CA LYS A 4 7.32 -9.25 39.61
C LYS A 4 8.06 -9.62 38.33
N THR A 5 7.54 -10.62 37.61
CA THR A 5 8.00 -10.97 36.26
C THR A 5 7.44 -9.95 35.26
N ASN A 6 8.27 -9.05 34.78
CA ASN A 6 7.90 -8.10 33.72
C ASN A 6 7.79 -8.86 32.39
N LYS A 7 6.55 -9.08 31.93
CA LYS A 7 6.27 -9.58 30.57
C LYS A 7 6.47 -8.44 29.57
N ILE A 8 7.46 -8.57 28.70
CA ILE A 8 7.69 -7.66 27.58
C ILE A 8 6.60 -7.94 26.53
N LYS A 9 5.72 -6.96 26.28
CA LYS A 9 4.74 -7.01 25.20
C LYS A 9 5.39 -6.44 23.94
N ILE A 10 5.76 -7.30 22.99
CA ILE A 10 6.17 -6.88 21.65
C ILE A 10 4.90 -6.65 20.85
N VAL A 11 4.53 -5.38 20.64
CA VAL A 11 3.45 -4.99 19.72
C VAL A 11 4.08 -4.72 18.36
N GLY A 12 3.75 -5.55 17.37
CA GLY A 12 3.87 -5.25 15.94
C GLY A 12 5.27 -5.37 15.32
N LEU A 13 5.61 -6.57 14.84
CA LEU A 13 6.63 -6.73 13.80
C LEU A 13 5.95 -6.60 12.43
N LEU A 14 5.84 -5.39 11.90
CA LEU A 14 5.39 -5.17 10.52
C LEU A 14 6.60 -5.38 9.58
N SER A 15 6.83 -6.63 9.19
CA SER A 15 7.89 -7.00 8.25
C SER A 15 7.46 -6.66 6.82
N PHE A 16 7.75 -5.45 6.34
CA PHE A 16 7.72 -5.14 4.91
C PHE A 16 9.10 -5.41 4.31
N ALA A 17 9.29 -6.64 3.80
CA ALA A 17 10.42 -6.94 2.93
C ALA A 17 10.07 -6.48 1.51
N VAL A 18 10.64 -5.34 1.08
CA VAL A 18 10.57 -4.93 -0.32
C VAL A 18 11.79 -5.50 -1.05
N PHE A 19 11.54 -6.51 -1.87
CA PHE A 19 12.49 -7.02 -2.85
C PHE A 19 12.50 -6.06 -4.04
N CYS A 20 13.49 -5.17 -4.12
CA CYS A 20 13.67 -4.30 -5.29
C CYS A 20 14.36 -5.10 -6.41
N ALA A 21 13.56 -5.61 -7.34
CA ALA A 21 14.04 -5.99 -8.66
C ALA A 21 14.42 -4.72 -9.44
N ALA A 22 15.62 -4.72 -10.02
CA ALA A 22 16.17 -3.64 -10.80
C ALA A 22 15.30 -3.33 -12.03
N LEU A 23 14.90 -2.06 -12.17
CA LEU A 23 14.43 -1.50 -13.43
C LEU A 23 15.34 -0.33 -13.77
N ASN A 24 16.00 -0.43 -14.92
CA ASN A 24 16.77 0.63 -15.54
C ASN A 24 15.84 1.80 -15.86
N PHE A 25 16.09 2.96 -15.28
CA PHE A 25 15.41 4.20 -15.61
C PHE A 25 16.36 5.05 -16.45
N ASP A 26 16.09 5.12 -17.76
CA ASP A 26 16.76 6.05 -18.66
C ASP A 26 15.90 7.32 -18.75
N VAL A 27 16.51 8.45 -18.42
CA VAL A 27 15.89 9.78 -18.47
C VAL A 27 16.20 10.37 -19.84
N SER A 28 15.15 10.57 -20.64
CA SER A 28 15.17 11.58 -21.70
C SER A 28 13.80 12.21 -21.85
N ALA A 29 13.69 13.42 -21.30
CA ALA A 29 12.63 14.35 -21.61
C ALA A 29 13.01 15.13 -22.88
N THR A 30 12.29 14.90 -23.96
CA THR A 30 12.14 15.86 -25.06
C THR A 30 10.65 15.96 -25.40
N ALA A 31 10.09 17.14 -25.14
CA ALA A 31 8.75 17.50 -25.56
C ALA A 31 8.76 17.75 -27.08
N GLN A 32 7.93 17.02 -27.82
CA GLN A 32 7.46 17.48 -29.14
C GLN A 32 5.96 17.28 -29.25
N GLU A 33 5.29 18.42 -29.36
CA GLU A 33 3.88 18.61 -29.62
C GLU A 33 3.57 18.23 -31.07
N THR A 34 2.72 17.24 -31.28
CA THR A 34 2.08 16.99 -32.58
C THR A 34 0.57 16.89 -32.41
N LYS A 35 -0.09 17.97 -32.84
CA LYS A 35 -1.52 18.10 -33.10
C LYS A 35 -2.06 16.87 -33.84
N ARG A 36 -2.97 16.11 -33.20
CA ARG A 36 -3.78 15.09 -33.89
C ARG A 36 -5.25 15.47 -33.84
N GLU A 37 -5.77 15.81 -35.01
CA GLU A 37 -7.18 16.01 -35.33
C GLU A 37 -7.98 14.73 -34.99
N ARG A 38 -9.04 14.82 -34.17
CA ARG A 38 -9.97 13.70 -33.95
C ARG A 38 -10.99 13.66 -35.09
N VAL A 39 -10.79 12.76 -36.05
CA VAL A 39 -11.84 12.34 -36.98
C VAL A 39 -12.70 11.30 -36.26
N ILE A 40 -14.01 11.57 -36.14
CA ILE A 40 -14.99 10.63 -35.62
C ILE A 40 -15.33 9.64 -36.74
N GLU A 41 -14.83 8.41 -36.66
CA GLU A 41 -15.25 7.32 -37.51
C GLU A 41 -15.98 6.27 -36.66
N LYS A 42 -17.28 6.09 -36.96
CA LYS A 42 -18.19 5.18 -36.25
C LYS A 42 -17.98 3.77 -36.79
N SER A 43 -17.25 2.92 -36.06
CA SER A 43 -17.15 1.48 -36.34
C SER A 43 -17.45 0.66 -35.09
N THR A 44 -18.55 -0.10 -35.15
CA THR A 44 -18.99 -1.08 -34.15
C THR A 44 -18.35 -2.44 -34.46
N PRO A 45 -17.67 -3.11 -33.52
CA PRO A 45 -17.31 -4.53 -33.70
C PRO A 45 -18.38 -5.45 -33.08
N THR A 46 -18.95 -6.31 -33.91
CA THR A 46 -19.85 -7.42 -33.52
C THR A 46 -19.03 -8.60 -32.95
N PRO A 47 -19.46 -9.25 -31.84
CA PRO A 47 -18.77 -10.43 -31.31
C PRO A 47 -19.02 -11.67 -32.17
N LYS A 48 -17.95 -12.37 -32.56
CA LYS A 48 -18.01 -13.67 -33.25
C LYS A 48 -18.15 -14.79 -32.20
N GLN A 49 -19.26 -15.52 -32.23
CA GLN A 49 -19.49 -16.71 -31.39
C GLN A 49 -18.65 -17.90 -31.86
N THR A 50 -18.05 -18.61 -30.90
CA THR A 50 -17.35 -19.89 -31.09
C THR A 50 -18.31 -21.05 -30.77
N PRO A 51 -18.27 -22.20 -31.47
CA PRO A 51 -19.22 -23.29 -31.25
C PRO A 51 -19.06 -23.98 -29.89
N ASN A 52 -20.18 -24.37 -29.30
CA ASN A 52 -20.32 -25.02 -27.99
C ASN A 52 -19.83 -26.49 -28.03
N PRO A 53 -18.96 -26.95 -27.12
CA PRO A 53 -18.60 -28.37 -27.03
C PRO A 53 -19.66 -29.21 -26.28
N LYS A 54 -19.88 -30.43 -26.79
CA LYS A 54 -20.80 -31.48 -26.32
C LYS A 54 -20.48 -31.96 -24.89
N PRO A 55 -21.45 -32.42 -24.07
CA PRO A 55 -21.18 -32.89 -22.70
C PRO A 55 -20.40 -34.21 -22.73
N THR A 56 -19.18 -34.19 -22.18
CA THR A 56 -18.36 -35.38 -21.93
C THR A 56 -18.60 -35.86 -20.50
N VAL A 57 -18.89 -37.15 -20.36
CA VAL A 57 -19.12 -37.84 -19.08
C VAL A 57 -17.86 -37.77 -18.21
N ALA A 58 -18.00 -37.33 -16.96
CA ALA A 58 -16.90 -37.13 -16.03
C ALA A 58 -16.25 -38.47 -15.59
N PRO A 59 -14.91 -38.58 -15.56
CA PRO A 59 -14.24 -39.72 -14.94
C PRO A 59 -14.25 -39.58 -13.41
N THR A 60 -14.57 -40.68 -12.72
CA THR A 60 -14.48 -40.79 -11.26
C THR A 60 -13.03 -40.63 -10.80
N VAL A 61 -12.74 -39.54 -10.10
CA VAL A 61 -11.45 -39.33 -9.42
C VAL A 61 -11.39 -40.18 -8.15
N PHE A 62 -10.39 -41.07 -8.08
CA PHE A 62 -10.02 -41.79 -6.87
C PHE A 62 -9.22 -40.85 -5.97
N PRO A 63 -9.45 -40.79 -4.64
CA PRO A 63 -8.72 -39.88 -3.77
C PRO A 63 -7.24 -40.26 -3.67
N THR A 64 -6.38 -39.33 -4.06
CA THR A 64 -4.93 -39.36 -3.82
C THR A 64 -4.66 -39.22 -2.32
N ALA A 65 -3.88 -40.15 -1.74
CA ALA A 65 -3.46 -40.07 -0.34
C ALA A 65 -2.63 -38.80 -0.09
N THR A 66 -3.04 -38.01 0.90
CA THR A 66 -2.38 -36.78 1.33
C THR A 66 -0.98 -37.09 1.88
N PRO A 67 0.09 -36.41 1.42
CA PRO A 67 1.41 -36.57 2.04
C PRO A 67 1.39 -36.04 3.48
N LEU A 68 1.99 -36.80 4.39
CA LEU A 68 2.10 -36.46 5.81
C LEU A 68 2.85 -35.11 5.97
N PRO A 69 2.35 -34.17 6.79
CA PRO A 69 3.03 -32.89 6.99
C PRO A 69 4.39 -33.09 7.65
N THR A 70 5.45 -32.65 6.96
CA THR A 70 6.78 -32.44 7.57
C THR A 70 6.64 -31.43 8.71
N ALA A 71 6.98 -31.85 9.93
CA ALA A 71 6.91 -30.99 11.11
C ALA A 71 7.71 -29.71 10.89
N THR A 72 7.02 -28.57 10.89
CA THR A 72 7.65 -27.25 10.93
C THR A 72 8.32 -27.12 12.30
N PRO A 73 9.64 -26.80 12.38
CA PRO A 73 10.29 -26.64 13.67
C PRO A 73 9.59 -25.53 14.46
N THR A 74 9.10 -25.88 15.66
CA THR A 74 8.45 -24.94 16.56
C THR A 74 9.40 -23.78 16.88
N PRO A 75 9.01 -22.52 16.66
CA PRO A 75 9.87 -21.39 16.98
C PRO A 75 10.20 -21.38 18.48
N VAL A 76 11.49 -21.43 18.81
CA VAL A 76 11.94 -21.26 20.19
C VAL A 76 11.53 -19.85 20.64
N PRO A 77 10.83 -19.71 21.79
CA PRO A 77 10.41 -18.41 22.29
C PRO A 77 11.64 -17.56 22.65
N ILE A 78 11.64 -16.30 22.22
CA ILE A 78 12.68 -15.32 22.57
C ILE A 78 12.48 -14.91 24.02
N GLN A 79 13.43 -15.26 24.89
CA GLN A 79 13.29 -15.00 26.34
C GLN A 79 14.12 -13.81 26.84
N THR A 80 15.13 -13.37 26.08
CA THR A 80 16.04 -12.28 26.51
C THR A 80 16.38 -11.32 25.38
N ILE A 81 16.82 -10.11 25.74
CA ILE A 81 17.32 -9.12 24.78
C ILE A 81 18.53 -9.67 24.01
N SER A 82 19.43 -10.39 24.69
CA SER A 82 20.60 -10.99 24.05
C SER A 82 20.21 -12.00 22.98
N ASP A 83 19.18 -12.82 23.23
CA ASP A 83 18.68 -13.79 22.25
C ASP A 83 18.08 -13.08 21.02
N LEU A 84 17.29 -12.02 21.23
CA LEU A 84 16.78 -11.18 20.14
C LEU A 84 17.92 -10.61 19.29
N GLN A 85 18.91 -9.98 19.91
CA GLN A 85 20.06 -9.40 19.22
C GLN A 85 20.81 -10.45 18.40
N SER A 86 21.06 -11.64 18.96
CA SER A 86 21.72 -12.75 18.26
C SER A 86 20.90 -13.21 17.04
N ARG A 87 19.59 -13.36 17.18
CA ARG A 87 18.70 -13.74 16.06
C ARG A 87 18.67 -12.69 14.94
N VAL A 88 18.68 -11.40 15.29
CA VAL A 88 18.76 -10.32 14.31
C VAL A 88 20.09 -10.40 13.56
N ARG A 89 21.23 -10.52 14.27
CA ARG A 89 22.55 -10.69 13.63
C ARG A 89 22.61 -11.88 12.68
N LEU A 90 22.10 -13.04 13.11
CA LEU A 90 22.06 -14.24 12.27
C LEU A 90 21.20 -14.06 11.02
N THR A 91 20.15 -13.24 11.10
CA THR A 91 19.28 -12.92 9.96
C THR A 91 19.98 -11.97 9.00
N LEU A 92 20.71 -10.97 9.51
CA LEU A 92 21.48 -10.02 8.71
C LEU A 92 22.70 -10.67 8.03
N ALA A 93 23.27 -11.72 8.65
CA ALA A 93 24.38 -12.49 8.10
C ALA A 93 23.99 -13.47 6.97
N ARG A 94 22.71 -13.55 6.60
CA ARG A 94 22.24 -14.50 5.60
C ARG A 94 22.81 -14.22 4.20
N PRO A 95 23.17 -15.25 3.40
CA PRO A 95 23.79 -15.07 2.09
C PRO A 95 22.96 -14.26 1.08
N GLU A 96 21.64 -14.22 1.22
CA GLU A 96 20.75 -13.47 0.32
C GLU A 96 20.93 -11.95 0.46
N LEU A 97 21.41 -11.48 1.62
CA LEU A 97 21.61 -10.06 1.91
C LEU A 97 23.04 -9.59 1.60
N ARG A 98 23.97 -10.47 1.23
CA ARG A 98 25.41 -10.18 1.06
C ARG A 98 25.74 -9.02 0.12
N ARG A 99 24.88 -8.75 -0.87
CA ARG A 99 25.08 -7.66 -1.86
C ARG A 99 24.33 -6.38 -1.49
N GLY A 100 23.39 -6.46 -0.54
CA GLY A 100 22.60 -5.34 -0.09
C GLY A 100 23.26 -4.64 1.10
N SER A 101 22.92 -3.37 1.29
CA SER A 101 23.18 -2.68 2.55
C SER A 101 21.90 -2.69 3.37
N VAL A 102 22.00 -3.11 4.64
CA VAL A 102 20.86 -3.11 5.57
C VAL A 102 21.20 -2.22 6.75
N GLY A 103 20.25 -1.33 7.08
CA GLY A 103 20.27 -0.51 8.29
C GLY A 103 19.19 -0.99 9.26
N VAL A 104 19.53 -1.16 10.52
CA VAL A 104 18.60 -1.55 11.58
C VAL A 104 18.84 -0.67 12.80
N LYS A 105 17.76 -0.13 13.37
CA LYS A 105 17.77 0.55 14.67
C LYS A 105 16.52 0.15 15.43
N ILE A 106 16.68 -0.50 16.57
CA ILE A 106 15.59 -0.97 17.42
C ILE A 106 15.71 -0.25 18.75
N VAL A 107 14.65 0.45 19.14
CA VAL A 107 14.60 1.25 20.36
C VAL A 107 13.37 0.83 21.18
N SER A 108 13.54 0.74 22.49
CA SER A 108 12.43 0.55 23.43
C SER A 108 11.64 1.86 23.56
N LEU A 109 10.33 1.84 23.28
CA LEU A 109 9.48 3.03 23.45
C LEU A 109 9.27 3.40 24.93
N ASP A 110 9.27 2.41 25.84
CA ASP A 110 9.09 2.65 27.27
C ASP A 110 10.32 3.28 27.93
N THR A 111 11.52 2.87 27.51
CA THR A 111 12.78 3.26 28.17
C THR A 111 13.67 4.15 27.33
N ASN A 112 13.34 4.37 26.05
CA ASN A 112 14.16 5.05 25.04
C ASN A 112 15.59 4.48 24.88
N LYS A 113 15.82 3.24 25.33
CA LYS A 113 17.11 2.57 25.18
C LYS A 113 17.20 1.87 23.83
N VAL A 114 18.35 2.03 23.17
CA VAL A 114 18.69 1.25 21.97
C VAL A 114 18.87 -0.21 22.38
N ILE A 115 18.10 -1.09 21.73
CA ILE A 115 18.13 -2.53 21.90
C ILE A 115 19.12 -3.14 20.90
N PHE A 116 19.15 -2.65 19.67
CA PHE A 116 20.04 -3.14 18.62
C PHE A 116 20.23 -2.05 17.56
N GLU A 117 21.45 -1.93 17.03
CA GLU A 117 21.76 -1.05 15.92
C GLU A 117 22.80 -1.66 14.99
N GLU A 118 22.62 -1.47 13.70
CA GLU A 118 23.57 -1.80 12.65
C GLU A 118 23.39 -0.83 11.49
N ASN A 119 24.46 -0.13 11.08
CA ASN A 119 24.40 0.89 10.01
C ASN A 119 23.32 1.98 10.23
N ALA A 120 22.93 2.27 11.47
CA ALA A 120 21.79 3.11 11.80
C ALA A 120 21.89 4.55 11.28
N GLU A 121 23.10 5.07 11.14
CA GLU A 121 23.38 6.45 10.71
C GLU A 121 23.76 6.54 9.21
N LYS A 122 23.64 5.45 8.45
CA LYS A 122 23.85 5.47 6.99
C LYS A 122 22.60 5.94 6.26
N TYR A 123 22.80 6.61 5.13
CA TYR A 123 21.71 6.98 4.23
C TYR A 123 21.26 5.79 3.38
N PHE A 124 19.94 5.68 3.21
CA PHE A 124 19.28 4.67 2.39
C PHE A 124 18.16 5.33 1.57
N MET A 125 17.78 4.69 0.46
CA MET A 125 16.54 5.04 -0.24
C MET A 125 15.36 4.43 0.54
N PRO A 126 14.49 5.24 1.17
CA PRO A 126 13.46 4.74 2.08
C PRO A 126 12.27 4.07 1.37
N ALA A 127 12.17 4.20 0.04
CA ALA A 127 10.99 3.77 -0.72
C ALA A 127 9.69 4.25 -0.05
N SER A 128 8.68 3.39 0.10
CA SER A 128 7.41 3.74 0.74
C SER A 128 7.53 4.09 2.23
N ASN A 129 8.67 3.84 2.90
CA ASN A 129 8.87 4.32 4.28
C ASN A 129 8.94 5.86 4.34
N MET A 130 9.16 6.53 3.20
CA MET A 130 9.04 7.99 3.09
C MET A 130 7.65 8.50 3.49
N LYS A 131 6.60 7.69 3.30
CA LYS A 131 5.22 8.04 3.66
C LYS A 131 5.08 8.37 5.14
N SER A 132 5.85 7.73 6.03
CA SER A 132 5.82 8.04 7.46
C SER A 132 6.22 9.49 7.74
N TYR A 133 7.22 10.00 7.03
CA TYR A 133 7.63 11.41 7.14
C TYR A 133 6.59 12.35 6.54
N THR A 134 6.03 12.00 5.37
CA THR A 134 4.97 12.78 4.74
C THR A 134 3.73 12.88 5.64
N VAL A 135 3.31 11.78 6.26
CA VAL A 135 2.17 11.76 7.19
C VAL A 135 2.47 12.57 8.44
N ALA A 136 3.67 12.44 9.03
CA ALA A 136 4.04 13.25 10.19
C ALA A 136 4.01 14.76 9.88
N ALA A 137 4.57 15.17 8.73
CA ALA A 137 4.52 16.56 8.28
C ALA A 137 3.08 17.03 7.97
N ALA A 138 2.26 16.18 7.36
CA ALA A 138 0.86 16.50 7.09
C ALA A 138 0.07 16.67 8.39
N MET A 139 0.26 15.80 9.38
CA MET A 139 -0.38 15.93 10.70
C MET A 139 0.04 17.21 11.41
N GLU A 140 1.33 17.59 11.32
CA GLU A 140 1.82 18.85 11.90
C GLU A 140 1.23 20.09 11.20
N LYS A 141 1.14 20.09 9.86
CA LYS A 141 0.70 21.26 9.09
C LYS A 141 -0.80 21.40 8.95
N LEU A 142 -1.52 20.29 8.80
CA LEU A 142 -2.95 20.30 8.53
C LEU A 142 -3.79 20.10 9.79
N SER A 143 -3.23 19.49 10.86
CA SER A 143 -3.97 18.95 12.01
C SER A 143 -4.74 17.65 11.66
N PRO A 144 -4.96 16.73 12.63
CA PRO A 144 -5.80 15.55 12.43
C PRO A 144 -7.25 15.85 12.01
N ASP A 145 -7.75 17.04 12.33
CA ASP A 145 -9.13 17.45 12.04
C ASP A 145 -9.29 18.13 10.68
N PHE A 146 -8.21 18.25 9.89
CA PHE A 146 -8.29 18.84 8.55
C PHE A 146 -9.28 18.10 7.66
N ARG A 147 -10.05 18.85 6.88
CA ARG A 147 -10.92 18.32 5.83
C ARG A 147 -10.66 19.07 4.54
N PHE A 148 -10.50 18.33 3.46
CA PHE A 148 -10.48 18.92 2.13
C PHE A 148 -11.88 19.45 1.79
N VAL A 149 -11.94 20.54 1.02
CA VAL A 149 -13.21 21.13 0.60
C VAL A 149 -13.25 21.18 -0.91
N THR A 150 -14.17 20.43 -1.49
CA THR A 150 -14.51 20.52 -2.91
C THR A 150 -15.77 21.39 -3.04
N SER A 151 -15.70 22.46 -3.84
CA SER A 151 -16.83 23.39 -4.00
C SER A 151 -17.44 23.29 -5.39
N VAL A 152 -18.74 23.56 -5.49
CA VAL A 152 -19.45 23.71 -6.76
C VAL A 152 -19.89 25.17 -6.89
N TYR A 153 -19.53 25.80 -8.01
CA TYR A 153 -19.87 27.17 -8.34
C TYR A 153 -20.83 27.24 -9.52
N ALA A 154 -21.72 28.22 -9.47
CA ALA A 154 -22.69 28.53 -10.52
C ALA A 154 -22.75 30.04 -10.75
N PRO A 155 -23.08 30.50 -11.98
CA PRO A 155 -23.22 31.93 -12.28
C PRO A 155 -24.43 32.57 -11.58
N ALA A 156 -25.42 31.76 -11.19
CA ALA A 156 -26.62 32.20 -10.48
C ALA A 156 -27.16 31.09 -9.57
N MET A 157 -27.98 31.47 -8.60
CA MET A 157 -28.73 30.52 -7.76
C MET A 157 -29.76 29.73 -8.60
N PRO A 158 -30.12 28.50 -8.18
CA PRO A 158 -31.21 27.76 -8.81
C PRO A 158 -32.52 28.56 -8.82
N ASP A 159 -33.31 28.40 -9.87
CA ASP A 159 -34.67 28.95 -9.92
C ASP A 159 -35.64 28.19 -8.98
N ALA A 160 -36.91 28.58 -8.97
CA ALA A 160 -37.93 27.95 -8.12
C ALA A 160 -38.15 26.45 -8.40
N ASN A 161 -37.72 25.96 -9.57
CA ASN A 161 -37.79 24.55 -9.94
C ASN A 161 -36.45 23.82 -9.71
N GLY A 162 -35.43 24.49 -9.17
CA GLY A 162 -34.10 23.94 -8.94
C GLY A 162 -33.19 23.94 -10.18
N VAL A 163 -33.54 24.65 -11.26
CA VAL A 163 -32.75 24.68 -12.49
C VAL A 163 -31.72 25.81 -12.43
N ILE A 164 -30.45 25.48 -12.68
CA ILE A 164 -29.39 26.46 -12.90
C ILE A 164 -29.18 26.60 -14.40
N ARG A 165 -29.21 27.84 -14.92
CA ARG A 165 -28.92 28.15 -16.32
C ARG A 165 -27.47 28.62 -16.46
N GLY A 166 -26.70 27.92 -17.27
CA GLY A 166 -25.28 28.18 -17.49
C GLY A 166 -24.41 27.05 -16.93
N ASP A 167 -23.10 27.29 -16.92
CA ASP A 167 -22.12 26.27 -16.58
C ASP A 167 -22.01 26.08 -15.07
N LEU A 168 -21.81 24.83 -14.65
CA LEU A 168 -21.40 24.48 -13.28
C LEU A 168 -19.91 24.21 -13.27
N SER A 169 -19.21 24.78 -12.29
CA SER A 169 -17.77 24.59 -12.11
C SER A 169 -17.50 23.85 -10.82
N ILE A 170 -16.79 22.73 -10.90
CA ILE A 170 -16.30 21.97 -9.74
C ILE A 170 -14.88 22.42 -9.45
N TYR A 171 -14.63 22.80 -8.20
CA TYR A 171 -13.33 23.27 -7.74
C TYR A 171 -12.79 22.38 -6.62
N GLY A 172 -11.90 21.46 -7.01
CA GLY A 172 -11.21 20.54 -6.09
C GLY A 172 -10.00 21.20 -5.42
N ARG A 173 -9.84 20.97 -4.11
CA ARG A 173 -8.71 21.48 -3.31
C ARG A 173 -7.80 20.38 -2.77
N GLY A 174 -7.76 19.23 -3.45
CA GLY A 174 -6.89 18.10 -3.09
C GLY A 174 -7.56 16.99 -2.29
N ASP A 175 -8.89 16.90 -2.30
CA ASP A 175 -9.60 15.78 -1.69
C ASP A 175 -9.22 14.46 -2.37
N VAL A 176 -8.61 13.56 -1.61
CA VAL A 176 -8.14 12.25 -2.08
C VAL A 176 -9.18 11.14 -1.85
N SER A 177 -10.31 11.45 -1.19
CA SER A 177 -11.41 10.51 -0.91
C SER A 177 -12.45 10.43 -2.03
N PHE A 178 -12.45 11.40 -2.95
CA PHE A 178 -13.45 11.55 -4.00
C PHE A 178 -13.51 10.31 -4.91
N SER A 179 -14.47 9.42 -4.67
CA SER A 179 -14.56 8.13 -5.36
C SER A 179 -15.89 7.43 -5.09
N THR A 180 -16.48 6.84 -6.12
CA THR A 180 -17.68 5.98 -6.01
C THR A 180 -17.36 4.52 -5.72
N ALA A 181 -16.09 4.12 -5.88
CA ALA A 181 -15.67 2.73 -5.74
C ALA A 181 -15.80 2.21 -4.30
N PHE A 182 -15.81 3.12 -3.31
CA PHE A 182 -15.96 2.78 -1.90
C PHE A 182 -17.43 2.73 -1.44
N TYR A 183 -18.39 3.01 -2.34
CA TYR A 183 -19.81 3.19 -2.00
C TYR A 183 -20.77 2.46 -2.94
N ASP A 184 -20.40 1.29 -3.47
CA ASP A 184 -21.25 0.48 -4.37
C ASP A 184 -21.80 1.25 -5.59
N GLY A 185 -21.06 2.28 -6.04
CA GLY A 185 -21.50 3.16 -7.14
C GLY A 185 -22.46 4.29 -6.74
N ASP A 186 -22.71 4.49 -5.44
CA ASP A 186 -23.49 5.62 -4.93
C ASP A 186 -22.70 6.94 -5.14
N TYR A 187 -23.15 7.71 -6.13
CA TYR A 187 -22.53 8.98 -6.49
C TYR A 187 -22.67 10.03 -5.41
N TYR A 188 -23.72 10.03 -4.59
CA TYR A 188 -23.92 11.07 -3.59
C TYR A 188 -22.97 10.91 -2.42
N LYS A 189 -22.67 9.67 -2.03
CA LYS A 189 -21.68 9.38 -0.98
C LYS A 189 -20.23 9.51 -1.45
N GLY A 190 -19.98 9.34 -2.75
CA GLY A 190 -18.64 9.52 -3.32
C GLY A 190 -18.17 10.98 -3.39
N LEU A 191 -19.07 11.94 -3.13
CA LEU A 191 -18.83 13.39 -3.17
C LEU A 191 -18.71 14.03 -1.78
N ASP A 192 -19.02 13.30 -0.71
CA ASP A 192 -19.08 13.75 0.69
C ASP A 192 -17.90 13.18 1.50
#